data_AF-A0A8X6M3Y5-F1
#
_entry.id   AF-A0A8X6M3Y5-F1
#
_cell.length_a   1.000
_cell.length_b   1.000
_cell.length_c   1.000
_cell.angle_alpha   90.00
_cell.angle_beta   90.00
_cell.angle_gamma   90.00
#
_symmetry.space_group_name_H-M   'P 1'
#
loop_
_entity.id
_entity.type
_entity.pdbx_description
1 polymer ?
#
loop_
_entity_poly.entity_id
_entity_poly.type
_entity_poly.pdbx_seq_one_letter_code
_entity_poly.pdbx_strand_id
1 'polypeptide(L)'
;MAQNQYCKHNAYFLVVSFSTTWIDYFGKPMKLHKCGECSYSTIVLNDVKRHFLTHTGEKPYKCNTCKKCFSRKSSLRRHSILHAP
;
A
#
# COMPACT_ATOMS: atom_id res chain seq x y z
N MET A 1 18.58 17.30 1.21
CA MET A 1 18.03 15.95 1.00
C MET A 1 16.60 15.94 1.54
N ALA A 2 15.58 15.98 0.67
CA ALA A 2 14.18 15.61 0.95
C ALA A 2 13.32 16.03 -0.27
N GLN A 3 13.20 15.17 -1.28
CA GLN A 3 12.23 15.39 -2.35
C GLN A 3 10.87 14.85 -1.91
N ASN A 4 9.99 15.77 -1.50
CA ASN A 4 8.56 15.52 -1.30
C ASN A 4 7.91 15.10 -2.63
N GLN A 5 7.85 13.78 -2.87
CA GLN A 5 7.25 13.18 -4.06
C GLN A 5 5.89 12.53 -3.72
N TYR A 6 5.03 13.25 -2.99
CA TYR A 6 3.68 12.76 -2.68
C TYR A 6 2.67 13.72 -3.32
N CYS A 7 1.84 13.21 -4.22
CA CYS A 7 0.64 13.93 -4.66
C CYS A 7 -0.45 13.78 -3.58
N LYS A 8 -0.16 14.36 -2.39
CA LYS A 8 -0.96 14.82 -1.20
C LYS A 8 -2.09 13.91 -0.66
N HIS A 9 -2.34 13.71 0.65
CA HIS A 9 -1.89 14.29 1.94
C HIS A 9 -2.02 13.24 3.08
N ASN A 10 -1.05 13.28 3.99
CA ASN A 10 -1.02 12.67 5.32
C ASN A 10 -2.40 12.38 5.96
N ALA A 11 -2.71 11.10 6.19
CA ALA A 11 -3.74 10.68 7.13
C ALA A 11 -3.23 9.50 7.95
N TYR A 12 -3.10 9.75 9.25
CA TYR A 12 -2.60 8.80 10.23
C TYR A 12 -3.53 7.58 10.39
N PHE A 13 -2.88 6.45 10.61
CA PHE A 13 -3.33 5.08 10.80
C PHE A 13 -4.60 4.84 11.62
N LEU A 14 -5.37 3.82 11.23
CA LEU A 14 -6.08 2.90 12.15
C LEU A 14 -5.96 1.44 11.65
N VAL A 15 -5.02 0.68 12.22
CA VAL A 15 -4.94 -0.79 12.07
C VAL A 15 -5.45 -1.41 13.37
N VAL A 16 -6.68 -1.92 13.35
CA VAL A 16 -7.28 -2.54 14.53
C VAL A 16 -6.83 -4.01 14.57
N SER A 17 -6.02 -4.40 15.55
CA SER A 17 -5.62 -5.81 15.74
C SER A 17 -6.73 -6.54 16.49
N PHE A 18 -7.28 -7.64 15.94
CA PHE A 18 -8.18 -8.52 16.68
C PHE A 18 -7.71 -9.97 16.52
N SER A 19 -7.68 -10.70 17.62
CA SER A 19 -7.16 -12.06 17.73
C SER A 19 -8.26 -13.06 17.38
N THR A 20 -8.27 -13.54 16.14
CA THR A 20 -9.00 -14.77 15.76
C THR A 20 -7.98 -15.89 15.68
N THR A 21 -8.13 -16.91 16.53
CA THR A 21 -7.23 -18.06 16.67
C THR A 21 -7.26 -18.96 15.44
N TRP A 22 -6.43 -18.62 14.44
CA TRP A 22 -6.00 -19.51 13.37
C TRP A 22 -4.50 -19.71 13.49
N ILE A 23 -4.04 -20.96 13.42
CA ILE A 23 -2.63 -21.34 13.52
C ILE A 23 -2.06 -21.62 12.14
N ASP A 24 -0.81 -21.23 11.91
CA ASP A 24 -0.07 -21.63 10.71
C ASP A 24 0.33 -23.11 10.77
N TYR A 25 0.93 -23.61 9.69
CA TYR A 25 1.43 -24.98 9.60
C TYR A 25 2.48 -25.34 10.68
N PHE A 26 3.13 -24.34 11.26
CA PHE A 26 4.13 -24.48 12.33
C PHE A 26 3.53 -24.27 13.73
N GLY A 27 2.20 -24.18 13.86
CA GLY A 27 1.50 -23.99 15.13
C GLY A 27 1.58 -22.57 15.70
N LYS A 28 2.01 -21.58 14.91
CA LYS A 28 2.11 -20.18 15.36
C LYS A 28 0.80 -19.43 15.09
N PRO A 29 0.39 -18.51 15.99
CA PRO A 29 -0.82 -17.72 15.79
C PRO A 29 -0.65 -16.80 14.57
N MET A 30 -1.55 -16.96 13.60
CA MET A 30 -1.57 -16.15 12.40
C MET A 30 -2.20 -14.79 12.72
N LYS A 31 -1.38 -13.74 12.70
CA LYS A 31 -1.85 -12.38 12.90
C LYS A 31 -2.31 -11.78 11.58
N LEU A 32 -3.59 -11.45 11.50
CA LEU A 32 -4.17 -10.75 10.36
C LEU A 32 -4.15 -9.23 10.58
N HIS A 33 -3.86 -8.52 9.50
CA HIS A 33 -3.99 -7.09 9.36
C HIS A 33 -5.25 -6.78 8.55
N LYS A 34 -6.26 -6.25 9.24
CA LYS A 34 -7.55 -5.87 8.65
C LYS A 34 -7.60 -4.39 8.32
N CYS A 35 -8.32 -4.07 7.24
CA CYS A 35 -8.71 -2.70 6.92
C CYS A 35 -9.83 -2.26 7.88
N GLY A 36 -9.81 -0.99 8.30
CA GLY A 36 -10.88 -0.41 9.12
C GLY A 36 -12.11 0.02 8.32
N GLU A 37 -11.95 0.27 7.02
CA GLU A 37 -12.97 0.84 6.14
C GLU A 37 -13.70 -0.21 5.27
N CYS A 38 -13.22 -1.46 5.26
CA CYS A 38 -13.83 -2.55 4.51
C CYS A 38 -13.44 -3.93 5.06
N SER A 39 -13.95 -5.00 4.43
CA SER A 39 -13.69 -6.39 4.84
C SER A 39 -12.31 -6.93 4.44
N TYR A 40 -11.46 -6.14 3.77
CA TYR A 40 -10.13 -6.58 3.34
C TYR A 40 -9.24 -6.94 4.53
N SER A 41 -8.62 -8.12 4.48
CA SER A 41 -7.68 -8.61 5.50
C SER A 41 -6.52 -9.36 4.84
N THR A 42 -5.32 -9.24 5.42
CA THR A 42 -4.10 -9.88 4.93
C THR A 42 -3.15 -10.18 6.08
N ILE A 43 -2.32 -11.22 5.97
CA ILE A 43 -1.23 -11.48 6.95
C ILE A 43 -0.07 -10.48 6.81
N VAL A 44 -0.01 -9.73 5.70
CA VAL A 44 1.10 -8.80 5.40
C VAL A 44 0.69 -7.35 5.66
N LEU A 45 1.30 -6.70 6.65
CA LEU A 45 1.02 -5.30 6.99
C LEU A 45 1.19 -4.33 5.80
N ASN A 46 2.21 -4.54 4.95
CA ASN A 46 2.44 -3.66 3.79
C ASN A 46 1.33 -3.77 2.75
N ASP A 47 0.65 -4.92 2.67
CA ASP A 47 -0.46 -5.09 1.75
C ASP A 47 -1.70 -4.33 2.22
N VAL A 48 -2.01 -4.30 3.52
CA VAL A 48 -3.11 -3.47 4.05
C VAL A 48 -2.80 -1.98 3.89
N LYS A 49 -1.55 -1.54 4.11
CA LYS A 49 -1.12 -0.16 3.86
C LYS A 49 -1.31 0.25 2.40
N ARG A 50 -0.91 -0.63 1.48
CA ARG A 50 -1.09 -0.38 0.03
C ARG A 50 -2.56 -0.42 -0.35
N HIS A 51 -3.33 -1.34 0.21
CA HIS A 51 -4.77 -1.41 0.01
C HIS A 51 -5.44 -0.10 0.43
N PHE A 52 -5.02 0.52 1.53
CA PHE A 52 -5.60 1.80 1.95
C PHE A 52 -5.50 2.92 0.89
N LEU A 53 -4.52 2.86 -0.03
CA LEU A 53 -4.42 3.76 -1.17
C LEU A 53 -5.63 3.67 -2.13
N THR A 54 -6.39 2.57 -2.11
CA THR A 54 -7.64 2.45 -2.90
C THR A 54 -8.79 3.23 -2.28
N HIS A 55 -8.76 3.45 -0.97
CA HIS A 55 -9.76 4.28 -0.28
C HIS A 55 -9.40 5.77 -0.42
N THR A 56 -8.14 6.13 -0.22
CA THR A 56 -7.70 7.53 -0.28
C THR A 56 -7.50 8.04 -1.70
N GLY A 57 -7.36 7.14 -2.68
CA GLY A 57 -7.03 7.50 -4.06
C GLY A 57 -5.58 8.01 -4.23
N GLU A 58 -4.77 7.96 -3.16
CA GLU A 58 -3.40 8.44 -3.18
C GLU A 58 -2.51 7.65 -4.13
N LYS A 59 -1.65 8.37 -4.84
CA LYS A 59 -0.72 7.81 -5.82
C LYS A 59 0.69 8.34 -5.56
N PRO A 60 1.42 7.73 -4.61
CA PRO A 60 2.72 8.26 -4.15
C PRO A 60 3.83 8.14 -5.20
N TYR A 61 3.67 7.35 -6.25
CA TYR A 61 4.72 7.14 -7.25
C TYR A 61 4.50 8.01 -8.47
N LYS A 62 5.24 9.11 -8.57
CA LYS A 62 5.15 10.06 -9.69
C LYS A 62 6.20 9.77 -10.76
N CYS A 63 5.79 9.68 -12.03
CA CYS A 63 6.70 9.64 -13.17
C CYS A 63 7.39 11.00 -13.33
N ASN A 64 8.72 11.02 -13.44
CA ASN A 64 9.42 12.28 -13.56
C ASN A 64 9.30 12.91 -14.96
N THR A 65 9.11 12.08 -16.00
CA THR A 65 8.97 12.49 -17.40
C THR A 65 7.60 13.10 -17.68
N CYS A 66 6.51 12.33 -17.56
CA CYS A 66 5.17 12.78 -17.90
C CYS A 66 4.30 13.20 -16.68
N LYS A 67 4.88 13.20 -15.47
CA LYS A 67 4.20 13.59 -14.21
C LYS A 67 2.98 12.73 -13.82
N LYS A 68 2.69 11.65 -14.55
CA LYS A 68 1.63 10.68 -14.22
C LYS A 68 1.93 9.96 -12.90
N CYS A 69 0.91 9.78 -12.07
CA CYS A 69 1.04 9.19 -10.73
C CYS A 69 0.48 7.76 -10.67
N PHE A 70 1.12 6.91 -9.86
CA PHE A 70 0.81 5.50 -9.69
C PHE A 70 0.71 5.14 -8.19
N SER A 71 -0.10 4.13 -7.88
CA SER A 71 -0.24 3.58 -6.52
C SER A 71 0.84 2.55 -6.17
N ARG A 72 1.61 2.07 -7.16
CA ARG A 72 2.68 1.06 -6.97
C ARG A 72 3.96 1.42 -7.70
N LYS A 73 5.10 1.14 -7.06
CA LYS A 73 6.44 1.27 -7.65
C LYS A 73 6.63 0.40 -8.90
N SER A 74 6.14 -0.83 -8.88
CA SER A 74 6.20 -1.73 -10.04
C SER A 74 5.41 -1.20 -11.23
N SER A 75 4.26 -0.57 -10.98
CA SER A 75 3.48 0.10 -12.01
C SER A 75 4.21 1.31 -12.60
N LEU A 76 4.88 2.12 -11.77
CA LEU A 76 5.75 3.20 -12.26
C LEU A 76 6.92 2.65 -13.08
N ARG A 77 7.63 1.61 -12.60
CA ARG A 77 8.77 1.01 -13.32
C ARG A 77 8.36 0.49 -14.70
N ARG A 78 7.23 -0.21 -14.79
CA ARG A 78 6.65 -0.66 -16.07
C ARG A 78 6.13 0.50 -16.92
N HIS A 79 5.78 1.63 -16.32
CA HIS A 79 5.43 2.81 -17.09
C HIS A 79 6.68 3.52 -17.64
N SER A 80 7.77 3.56 -16.86
CA SER A 80 9.01 4.22 -17.25
C SER A 80 9.67 3.64 -18.49
N ILE A 81 9.46 2.35 -18.79
CA ILE A 81 9.92 1.76 -20.06
C ILE A 81 9.27 2.37 -21.30
N LEU A 82 8.10 3.00 -21.18
CA LEU A 82 7.47 3.74 -22.30
C LEU A 82 8.17 5.07 -22.60
N HIS A 83 9.03 5.53 -21.69
CA HIS A 83 9.85 6.73 -21.88
C HIS A 83 11.31 6.38 -22.18
N ALA A 84 11.63 5.09 -22.35
CA ALA A 84 12.94 4.69 -22.83
C ALA A 84 13.08 5.17 -24.30
N PRO A 85 14.26 5.71 -24.69
CA PRO A 85 14.53 6.09 -26.07
C PRO A 85 14.52 4.90 -27.03
#